data_AF-A0A158P5G6-F1
#
_entry.id   AF-A0A158P5G6-F1
#
_cell.length_a   1.000
_cell.length_b   1.000
_cell.length_c   1.000
_cell.angle_alpha   90.00
_cell.angle_beta   90.00
_cell.angle_gamma   90.00
#
_symmetry.space_group_name_H-M   'P 1'
#
loop_
_entity.id
_entity.type
_entity.pdbx_description
1 polymer ?
#
loop_
_entity_poly.entity_id
_entity_poly.type
_entity_poly.pdbx_seq_one_letter_code
_entity_poly.pdbx_strand_id
1 'polypeptide(L)'
;MSSNDESSNASQQVANSLKKPVHRKKFTEEFEQLLNVEISQTLWVTVHKSRSAQGTTFVDIRRKKEGQWQGKKIYIPTRYGLFLKYKEYEKLKERFYHYLKQTDNGFQFSIFPGRTLLGEVAADGKSFALELKTESKESKLVLTDEEIIKLNSHSVVDGIAAAMCQSIYD
;
A
#
# COMPACT_ATOMS: atom_id res chain seq x y z
N MET A 1 -68.77 -32.83 -17.21
CA MET A 1 -67.41 -33.40 -17.30
C MET A 1 -66.44 -32.23 -17.33
N SER A 2 -65.59 -32.18 -16.31
CA SER A 2 -64.31 -31.46 -16.18
C SER A 2 -64.30 -29.92 -16.26
N SER A 3 -63.58 -29.13 -15.46
CA SER A 3 -62.91 -29.16 -14.15
C SER A 3 -62.44 -27.71 -13.91
N ASN A 4 -62.57 -27.17 -12.69
CA ASN A 4 -61.55 -26.45 -11.88
C ASN A 4 -60.23 -26.01 -12.58
N ASP A 5 -59.59 -24.86 -12.32
CA ASP A 5 -59.31 -24.19 -11.04
C ASP A 5 -58.87 -22.72 -11.24
N GLU A 6 -59.08 -21.93 -10.18
CA GLU A 6 -58.39 -20.67 -9.88
C GLU A 6 -56.86 -20.85 -9.81
N SER A 7 -56.08 -19.83 -10.17
CA SER A 7 -54.98 -19.36 -9.30
C SER A 7 -54.29 -18.12 -9.87
N SER A 8 -54.40 -17.06 -9.09
CA SER A 8 -53.44 -15.97 -8.97
C SER A 8 -52.00 -16.47 -8.96
N ASN A 9 -51.13 -15.86 -9.77
CA ASN A 9 -49.70 -15.93 -9.50
C ASN A 9 -49.03 -14.57 -9.76
N ALA A 10 -49.04 -13.76 -8.71
CA ALA A 10 -48.10 -12.66 -8.53
C ALA A 10 -46.71 -13.29 -8.35
N SER A 11 -45.92 -13.33 -9.42
CA SER A 11 -44.51 -13.72 -9.33
C SER A 11 -43.72 -12.62 -8.62
N GLN A 12 -43.56 -12.85 -7.31
CA GLN A 12 -42.71 -12.11 -6.40
C GLN A 12 -41.31 -11.94 -6.98
N GLN A 13 -40.86 -10.69 -7.04
CA GLN A 13 -39.44 -10.33 -7.08
C GLN A 13 -38.78 -10.85 -5.79
N VAL A 14 -38.16 -12.02 -5.85
CA VAL A 14 -37.17 -12.41 -4.84
C VAL A 14 -35.83 -11.85 -5.29
N ALA A 15 -35.54 -10.64 -4.83
CA ALA A 15 -34.18 -10.12 -4.81
C ALA A 15 -33.33 -11.09 -3.97
N ASN A 16 -32.55 -11.94 -4.64
CA ASN A 16 -31.47 -12.69 -4.01
C ASN A 16 -30.38 -11.70 -3.58
N SER A 17 -30.62 -10.97 -2.50
CA SER A 17 -29.55 -10.30 -1.76
C SER A 17 -28.77 -11.39 -1.02
N LEU A 18 -27.81 -11.99 -1.72
CA LEU A 18 -26.74 -12.78 -1.10
C LEU A 18 -26.05 -11.89 -0.07
N LYS A 19 -26.49 -11.98 1.19
CA LYS A 19 -25.78 -11.39 2.33
C LYS A 19 -24.39 -12.01 2.33
N LYS A 20 -23.38 -11.22 1.93
CA LYS A 20 -21.98 -11.64 1.99
C LYS A 20 -21.72 -12.20 3.40
N PRO A 21 -21.18 -13.42 3.53
CA PRO A 21 -21.03 -14.07 4.83
C PRO A 21 -20.16 -13.20 5.74
N VAL A 22 -20.61 -13.00 6.98
CA VAL A 22 -20.00 -12.10 7.98
C VAL A 22 -18.52 -12.42 8.21
N HIS A 23 -18.11 -13.68 8.08
CA HIS A 23 -16.71 -14.10 8.14
C HIS A 23 -15.84 -13.55 7.01
N ARG A 24 -16.38 -13.42 5.80
CA ARG A 24 -15.66 -12.84 4.65
C ARG A 24 -15.40 -11.35 4.87
N LYS A 25 -16.28 -10.64 5.59
CA LYS A 25 -16.05 -9.23 5.98
C LYS A 25 -14.92 -9.08 6.99
N LYS A 26 -14.91 -9.86 8.07
CA LYS A 26 -13.83 -9.80 9.09
C LYS A 26 -12.45 -10.13 8.50
N PHE A 27 -12.35 -11.18 7.68
CA PHE A 27 -11.10 -11.52 7.01
C PHE A 27 -10.64 -10.40 6.06
N THR A 28 -11.57 -9.77 5.34
CA THR A 28 -11.22 -8.65 4.44
C THR A 28 -10.75 -7.43 5.23
N GLU A 29 -11.37 -7.12 6.38
CA GLU A 29 -10.97 -5.99 7.24
C GLU A 29 -9.60 -6.22 7.92
N GLU A 30 -9.36 -7.42 8.47
CA GLU A 30 -8.05 -7.79 9.05
C GLU A 30 -6.95 -7.84 7.98
N PHE A 31 -7.28 -8.31 6.78
CA PHE A 31 -6.36 -8.34 5.64
C PHE A 31 -6.08 -6.96 5.06
N GLU A 32 -7.08 -6.09 4.94
CA GLU A 32 -6.90 -4.68 4.53
C GLU A 32 -6.09 -3.86 5.54
N GLN A 33 -6.12 -4.23 6.83
CA GLN A 33 -5.22 -3.69 7.86
C GLN A 33 -3.78 -4.17 7.64
N LEU A 34 -3.55 -5.42 7.25
CA LEU A 34 -2.21 -5.93 6.90
C LEU A 34 -1.61 -5.25 5.66
N LEU A 35 -2.46 -4.80 4.73
CA LEU A 35 -2.02 -4.07 3.54
C LEU A 35 -1.61 -2.62 3.82
N ASN A 36 -1.98 -2.06 4.98
CA ASN A 36 -1.66 -0.69 5.39
C ASN A 36 -0.89 -0.68 6.71
N VAL A 37 0.43 -0.71 6.61
CA VAL A 37 1.31 -0.73 7.78
C VAL A 37 1.60 0.69 8.24
N GLU A 38 1.20 1.03 9.46
CA GLU A 38 1.53 2.32 10.06
C GLU A 38 3.00 2.35 10.51
N ILE A 39 3.76 3.32 9.98
CA ILE A 39 5.17 3.52 10.33
C ILE A 39 5.29 4.59 11.42
N SER A 40 4.58 5.70 11.24
CA SER A 40 4.47 6.79 12.21
C SER A 40 3.09 7.44 12.09
N GLN A 41 2.79 8.38 12.99
CA GLN A 41 1.53 9.13 12.95
C GLN A 41 1.27 9.79 11.58
N THR A 42 2.33 10.11 10.85
CA THR A 42 2.26 10.82 9.56
C THR A 42 2.74 9.98 8.38
N LEU A 43 3.09 8.70 8.56
CA LEU A 43 3.64 7.85 7.50
C LEU A 43 3.04 6.45 7.54
N TRP A 44 2.61 5.97 6.38
CA TRP A 44 2.20 4.58 6.20
C TRP A 44 2.92 3.93 5.03
N VAL A 45 2.85 2.60 4.99
CA VAL A 45 3.19 1.78 3.83
C VAL A 45 1.94 1.06 3.39
N THR A 46 1.59 1.21 2.12
CA THR A 46 0.52 0.43 1.50
C THR A 46 1.10 -0.50 0.44
N VAL A 47 0.68 -1.75 0.43
CA VAL A 47 1.11 -2.71 -0.61
C VAL A 47 -0.01 -2.87 -1.64
N HIS A 48 0.33 -2.64 -2.90
CA HIS A 48 -0.61 -2.75 -4.01
C HIS A 48 -0.18 -3.86 -4.96
N LYS A 49 -1.14 -4.64 -5.44
CA LYS A 49 -0.92 -5.59 -6.52
C LYS A 49 -1.69 -5.15 -7.76
N SER A 50 -0.97 -4.93 -8.86
CA SER A 50 -1.61 -4.55 -10.11
C SER A 50 -2.24 -5.76 -10.78
N ARG A 51 -3.55 -5.67 -11.04
CA ARG A 51 -4.27 -6.67 -11.85
C ARG A 51 -3.92 -6.60 -13.33
N SER A 52 -3.54 -5.42 -13.84
CA SER A 52 -3.23 -5.21 -15.26
C SER A 52 -1.75 -5.44 -15.62
N ALA A 53 -0.84 -5.37 -14.65
CA ALA A 53 0.61 -5.56 -14.86
C ALA A 53 1.08 -6.94 -14.37
N GLN A 54 0.38 -8.01 -14.78
CA GLN A 54 0.76 -9.41 -14.49
C GLN A 54 1.01 -9.71 -13.00
N GLY A 55 0.26 -9.08 -12.09
CA GLY A 55 0.44 -9.30 -10.65
C GLY A 55 1.67 -8.61 -10.05
N THR A 56 2.26 -7.62 -10.75
CA THR A 56 3.36 -6.81 -10.20
C THR A 56 2.95 -6.18 -8.87
N THR A 57 3.81 -6.36 -7.87
CA THR A 57 3.63 -5.79 -6.52
C THR A 57 4.34 -4.44 -6.42
N PHE A 58 3.65 -3.47 -5.83
CA PHE A 58 4.10 -2.13 -5.57
C PHE A 58 4.02 -1.83 -4.08
N VAL A 59 4.97 -1.05 -3.59
CA VAL A 59 5.04 -0.57 -2.22
C VAL A 59 4.90 0.95 -2.26
N ASP A 60 3.80 1.48 -1.72
CA ASP A 60 3.54 2.91 -1.59
C ASP A 60 3.92 3.39 -0.19
N ILE A 61 5.05 4.08 -0.09
CA ILE A 61 5.51 4.68 1.17
C ILE A 61 5.06 6.14 1.14
N ARG A 62 4.08 6.52 1.96
CA ARG A 62 3.42 7.81 1.77
C ARG A 62 3.07 8.51 3.07
N ARG A 63 3.28 9.83 3.08
CA ARG A 63 2.86 10.68 4.18
C ARG A 63 1.35 10.81 4.19
N LYS A 64 0.74 10.74 5.37
CA LYS A 64 -0.69 10.95 5.61
C LYS A 64 -0.90 12.19 6.48
N LYS A 65 -2.02 12.86 6.28
CA LYS A 65 -2.51 13.93 7.16
C LYS A 65 -3.89 13.56 7.71
N GLU A 66 -4.20 14.09 8.87
CA GLU A 66 -5.55 13.98 9.42
C GLU A 66 -6.53 14.88 8.65
N GLY A 67 -7.76 14.39 8.48
CA GLY A 67 -8.87 15.15 7.91
C GLY A 67 -10.19 14.70 8.51
N GLN A 68 -11.28 15.28 8.00
CA GLN A 68 -12.64 14.93 8.41
C GLN A 68 -13.51 14.60 7.19
N TRP A 69 -14.31 13.55 7.31
CA TRP A 69 -15.33 13.17 6.35
C TRP A 69 -16.60 12.79 7.11
N GLN A 70 -17.71 13.49 6.83
CA GLN A 70 -19.00 13.27 7.49
C GLN A 70 -18.90 13.26 9.03
N GLY A 71 -18.12 14.18 9.60
CA GLY A 71 -17.90 14.28 11.04
C GLY A 71 -16.99 13.21 11.65
N LYS A 72 -16.46 12.28 10.85
CA LYS A 72 -15.50 11.26 11.29
C LYS A 72 -14.08 11.64 10.90
N LYS A 73 -13.14 11.37 11.81
CA LYS A 73 -11.70 11.49 11.55
C LYS A 73 -11.28 10.48 10.48
N ILE A 74 -10.57 10.94 9.47
CA ILE A 74 -9.98 10.12 8.41
C ILE A 74 -8.50 10.48 8.21
N TYR A 75 -7.73 9.57 7.64
CA TYR A 75 -6.36 9.85 7.21
C TYR A 75 -6.30 9.96 5.69
N ILE A 76 -5.76 11.07 5.20
CA ILE A 76 -5.71 11.42 3.79
C ILE A 76 -4.26 11.30 3.29
N PRO A 77 -3.97 10.49 2.26
CA PRO A 77 -2.64 10.43 1.66
C PRO A 77 -2.25 11.77 1.06
N THR A 78 -0.99 12.14 1.20
CA THR A 78 -0.43 13.38 0.63
C THR A 78 0.37 13.09 -0.65
N ARG A 79 0.83 14.17 -1.30
CA ARG A 79 1.74 14.09 -2.44
C ARG A 79 3.16 13.61 -2.08
N TYR A 80 3.54 13.67 -0.79
CA TYR A 80 4.86 13.30 -0.32
C TYR A 80 4.92 11.80 -0.07
N GLY A 81 5.65 11.09 -0.92
CA GLY A 81 5.72 9.64 -0.89
C GLY A 81 6.45 9.06 -2.08
N LEU A 82 6.66 7.76 -2.07
CA LEU A 82 7.32 7.00 -3.11
C LEU A 82 6.46 5.81 -3.48
N PHE A 83 6.14 5.70 -4.77
CA PHE A 83 5.43 4.55 -5.32
C PHE A 83 6.44 3.65 -6.04
N LEU A 84 6.90 2.62 -5.33
CA LEU A 84 8.01 1.77 -5.73
C LEU A 84 7.50 0.43 -6.25
N LYS A 85 8.14 -0.10 -7.28
CA LYS A 85 8.02 -1.53 -7.59
C LYS A 85 8.74 -2.33 -6.51
N TYR A 86 8.29 -3.55 -6.23
CA TYR A 86 8.86 -4.36 -5.15
C TYR A 86 10.40 -4.50 -5.23
N LYS A 87 10.97 -4.75 -6.42
CA LYS A 87 12.43 -4.82 -6.58
C LYS A 87 13.15 -3.50 -6.24
N GLU A 88 12.53 -2.35 -6.51
CA GLU A 88 13.08 -1.04 -6.10
C GLU A 88 13.05 -0.90 -4.58
N TYR A 89 11.98 -1.37 -3.94
CA TYR A 89 11.88 -1.39 -2.49
C TYR A 89 12.94 -2.29 -1.84
N GLU A 90 13.17 -3.49 -2.36
CA GLU A 90 14.22 -4.39 -1.84
C GLU A 90 15.61 -3.73 -1.88
N LYS A 91 15.99 -3.15 -3.01
CA LYS A 91 17.27 -2.43 -3.13
C LYS A 91 17.32 -1.17 -2.26
N LEU A 92 16.19 -0.49 -2.05
CA LEU A 92 16.12 0.64 -1.13
C LEU A 92 16.40 0.21 0.32
N LYS A 93 15.86 -0.93 0.78
CA LYS A 93 16.15 -1.46 2.12
C LYS A 93 17.65 -1.75 2.32
N GLU A 94 18.30 -2.34 1.31
CA GLU A 94 19.76 -2.55 1.34
C GLU A 94 20.50 -1.22 1.54
N ARG A 95 20.08 -0.17 0.82
CA ARG A 95 20.68 1.17 0.96
C ARG A 95 20.41 1.82 2.31
N PHE A 96 19.23 1.63 2.88
CA PHE A 96 18.93 2.06 4.23
C PHE A 96 19.85 1.42 5.27
N TYR A 97 20.18 0.13 5.13
CA TYR A 97 21.14 -0.52 6.02
C TYR A 97 22.53 0.14 5.94
N HIS A 98 22.99 0.49 4.74
CA HIS A 98 24.27 1.20 4.55
C HIS A 98 24.28 2.62 5.12
N TYR A 99 23.17 3.35 4.95
CA TYR A 99 22.97 4.67 5.52
C TYR A 99 22.97 4.64 7.06
N LEU A 100 22.19 3.75 7.68
CA LEU A 100 22.14 3.62 9.14
C LEU A 100 23.49 3.21 9.75
N LYS A 101 24.33 2.52 8.99
CA LYS A 101 25.71 2.19 9.37
C LYS A 101 26.72 3.32 9.08
N GLN A 102 26.27 4.44 8.53
CA GLN A 102 27.10 5.58 8.14
C GLN A 102 28.21 5.19 7.15
N THR A 103 27.94 4.16 6.34
CA THR A 103 28.87 3.69 5.30
C THR A 103 28.59 4.30 3.93
N ASP A 104 27.45 4.97 3.79
CA ASP A 104 26.99 5.59 2.56
C ASP A 104 26.23 6.88 2.90
N ASN A 105 26.62 7.99 2.28
CA ASN A 105 26.00 9.31 2.51
C ASN A 105 24.95 9.65 1.43
N GLY A 106 24.84 8.81 0.40
CA GLY A 106 23.83 8.97 -0.64
C GLY A 106 23.98 7.93 -1.74
N PHE A 107 22.88 7.63 -2.42
CA PHE A 107 22.87 6.67 -3.50
C PHE A 107 22.06 7.18 -4.68
N GLN A 108 22.36 6.63 -5.85
CA GLN A 108 21.53 6.74 -7.02
C GLN A 108 21.49 5.38 -7.70
N PHE A 109 20.29 4.89 -8.04
CA PHE A 109 20.16 3.68 -8.83
C PHE A 109 18.91 3.69 -9.72
N SER A 110 18.99 2.90 -10.78
CA SER A 110 17.86 2.60 -11.67
C SER A 110 17.76 1.08 -11.82
N ILE A 111 16.64 0.50 -11.40
CA ILE A 111 16.35 -0.94 -11.63
C ILE A 111 15.53 -1.11 -12.90
N PHE A 112 14.66 -0.15 -13.19
CA PHE A 112 13.76 -0.17 -14.33
C PHE A 112 14.07 1.02 -15.24
N PRO A 113 14.03 0.84 -16.58
CA PRO A 113 14.17 1.95 -17.51
C PRO A 113 13.18 3.08 -17.22
N GLY A 114 13.63 4.32 -17.40
CA GLY A 114 12.82 5.52 -17.17
C GLY A 114 12.49 5.81 -15.69
N ARG A 115 13.12 5.11 -14.74
CA ARG A 115 12.94 5.30 -13.29
C ARG A 115 14.28 5.34 -12.57
N THR A 116 14.49 6.38 -11.78
CA THR A 116 15.72 6.57 -10.99
C THR A 116 15.35 6.94 -9.57
N LEU A 117 15.88 6.17 -8.61
CA LEU A 117 15.75 6.48 -7.19
C LEU A 117 17.06 7.11 -6.71
N LEU A 118 16.95 8.25 -6.05
CA LEU A 118 18.03 8.98 -5.41
C LEU A 118 17.75 9.04 -3.91
N GLY A 119 18.81 8.96 -3.12
CA GLY A 119 18.75 9.14 -1.67
C GLY A 119 19.99 9.89 -1.20
N GLU A 120 19.82 10.83 -0.30
CA GLU A 120 20.91 11.60 0.29
C GLU A 120 20.54 12.06 1.70
N VAL A 121 21.56 12.33 2.52
CA VAL A 121 21.34 13.00 3.81
C VAL A 121 20.76 14.38 3.55
N ALA A 122 19.61 14.67 4.16
CA ALA A 122 18.95 15.96 4.01
C ALA A 122 19.81 17.09 4.58
N ALA A 123 19.54 18.32 4.16
CA ALA A 123 20.30 19.50 4.58
C ALA A 123 20.27 19.75 6.11
N ASP A 124 19.32 19.15 6.83
CA ASP A 124 19.23 19.21 8.29
C ASP A 124 20.25 18.30 9.00
N GLY A 125 20.94 17.42 8.27
CA GLY A 125 21.90 16.45 8.80
C GLY A 125 21.29 15.36 9.69
N LYS A 126 19.97 15.29 9.80
CA LYS A 126 19.23 14.41 10.72
C LYS A 126 18.17 13.55 10.04
N SER A 127 17.87 13.85 8.79
CA SER A 127 16.88 13.14 8.01
C SER A 127 17.51 12.62 6.71
N PHE A 128 16.87 11.64 6.09
CA PHE A 128 17.25 11.11 4.78
C PHE A 128 16.22 11.52 3.73
N ALA A 129 16.66 12.27 2.72
CA ALA A 129 15.83 12.68 1.60
C ALA A 129 15.88 11.62 0.49
N LEU A 130 14.70 11.28 -0.03
CA LEU A 130 14.51 10.34 -1.12
C LEU A 130 13.75 10.99 -2.26
N GLU A 131 14.13 10.63 -3.47
CA GLU A 131 13.50 11.10 -4.69
C GLU A 131 13.38 10.00 -5.73
N LEU A 132 12.17 9.76 -6.20
CA LEU A 132 11.89 8.92 -7.37
C LEU A 132 11.62 9.83 -8.57
N LYS A 133 12.57 9.86 -9.50
CA LYS A 133 12.41 10.49 -10.81
C LYS A 133 11.89 9.48 -11.82
N THR A 134 10.90 9.89 -12.58
CA THR A 134 10.38 9.18 -13.76
C THR A 134 10.33 10.15 -14.94
N GLU A 135 10.12 9.65 -16.15
CA GLU A 135 10.04 10.49 -17.36
C GLU A 135 9.01 11.62 -17.27
N SER A 136 7.93 11.45 -16.50
CA SER A 136 6.81 12.40 -16.43
C SER A 136 6.56 12.99 -15.04
N LYS A 137 7.17 12.43 -13.99
CA LYS A 137 6.86 12.78 -12.60
C LYS A 137 8.08 12.63 -11.71
N GLU A 138 8.14 13.48 -10.70
CA GLU A 138 9.09 13.41 -9.60
C GLU A 138 8.30 13.27 -8.29
N SER A 139 8.77 12.42 -7.39
CA SER A 139 8.14 12.19 -6.10
C SER A 139 9.19 12.19 -5.01
N LYS A 140 8.93 12.92 -3.93
CA LYS A 140 9.90 13.14 -2.85
C LYS A 140 9.35 12.67 -1.52
N LEU A 141 10.25 12.19 -0.67
CA LEU A 141 9.96 11.77 0.68
C LEU A 141 11.20 12.00 1.56
N VAL A 142 11.04 12.69 2.67
CA VAL A 142 12.08 12.79 3.71
C VAL A 142 11.69 11.84 4.83
N LEU A 143 12.64 11.10 5.39
CA LEU A 143 12.44 10.11 6.46
C LEU A 143 13.39 10.38 7.62
N THR A 144 12.95 10.07 8.84
CA THR A 144 13.83 9.99 10.00
C THR A 144 14.46 8.60 10.12
N ASP A 145 15.53 8.47 10.90
CA ASP A 145 16.16 7.16 11.20
C ASP A 145 15.16 6.16 11.79
N GLU A 146 14.29 6.61 12.69
CA GLU A 146 13.25 5.78 13.30
C GLU A 146 12.26 5.22 12.26
N GLU A 147 11.89 6.05 11.28
CA GLU A 147 11.01 5.63 10.20
C GLU A 147 11.71 4.63 9.28
N ILE A 148 12.99 4.86 8.97
CA ILE A 148 13.81 3.94 8.17
C ILE A 148 13.94 2.57 8.86
N ILE A 149 14.22 2.56 10.16
CA ILE A 149 14.30 1.34 10.97
C ILE A 149 12.97 0.57 10.89
N LYS A 150 11.84 1.26 11.04
CA LYS A 150 10.51 0.64 10.96
C LYS A 150 10.15 0.17 9.54
N LEU A 151 10.58 0.86 8.49
CA LEU A 151 10.41 0.38 7.11
C LEU A 151 11.12 -0.97 6.90
N ASN A 152 12.24 -1.21 7.58
CA ASN A 152 12.96 -2.47 7.56
C ASN A 152 12.43 -3.52 8.57
N SER A 153 11.35 -3.24 9.29
CA SER A 153 10.81 -4.13 10.31
C SER A 153 10.01 -5.30 9.73
N HIS A 154 9.84 -6.35 10.55
CA HIS A 154 9.02 -7.53 10.20
C HIS A 154 7.59 -7.17 9.82
N SER A 155 6.97 -6.17 10.45
CA SER A 155 5.58 -5.78 10.14
C SER A 155 5.38 -5.36 8.69
N VAL A 156 6.35 -4.67 8.10
CA VAL A 156 6.28 -4.28 6.67
C VAL A 156 6.54 -5.50 5.77
N VAL A 157 7.46 -6.37 6.16
CA VAL A 157 7.73 -7.63 5.45
C VAL A 157 6.49 -8.52 5.42
N ASP A 158 5.80 -8.67 6.56
CA ASP A 158 4.59 -9.47 6.71
C ASP A 158 3.44 -8.89 5.87
N GLY A 159 3.27 -7.56 5.85
CA GLY A 159 2.28 -6.88 5.00
C GLY A 159 2.54 -7.12 3.51
N ILE A 160 3.80 -7.12 3.08
CA ILE A 160 4.18 -7.45 1.71
C ILE A 160 3.91 -8.93 1.40
N ALA A 161 4.29 -9.84 2.30
CA ALA A 161 4.07 -11.27 2.13
C ALA A 161 2.56 -11.58 2.01
N ALA A 162 1.73 -10.99 2.87
CA ALA A 162 0.28 -11.11 2.82
C ALA A 162 -0.27 -10.65 1.45
N ALA A 163 0.15 -9.48 0.96
CA ALA A 163 -0.26 -8.96 -0.35
C ALA A 163 0.17 -9.88 -1.52
N MET A 164 1.35 -10.50 -1.42
CA MET A 164 1.83 -11.44 -2.43
C MET A 164 1.01 -12.73 -2.43
N CYS A 165 0.70 -13.29 -1.26
CA CYS A 165 -0.07 -14.52 -1.08
C CYS A 165 -1.54 -14.40 -1.53
N GLN A 166 -2.10 -13.18 -1.59
CA GLN A 166 -3.48 -12.97 -2.06
C GLN A 166 -3.74 -13.56 -3.46
N SER A 167 -2.73 -13.72 -4.33
CA SER A 167 -2.92 -14.33 -5.66
C SER A 167 -3.04 -15.85 -5.68
N ILE A 168 -2.97 -16.52 -4.53
CA ILE A 168 -3.18 -17.98 -4.48
C ILE A 168 -4.67 -18.30 -4.31
N TYR A 169 -5.48 -17.33 -3.86
CA TYR A 169 -6.87 -17.54 -3.46
C TYR A 169 -7.91 -16.72 -4.27
N ASP A 170 -7.45 -15.86 -5.19
CA ASP A 170 -8.28 -15.19 -6.22
C ASP A 170 -8.15 -15.94 -7.55
#